data_AF-A0A936PVP8-F1
#
_entry.id   AF-A0A936PVP8-F1
#
_cell.length_a   1.000
_cell.length_b   1.000
_cell.length_c   1.000
_cell.angle_alpha   90.00
_cell.angle_beta   90.00
_cell.angle_gamma   90.00
#
_symmetry.space_group_name_H-M   'P 1'
#
loop_
_entity.id
_entity.type
_entity.pdbx_description
1 polymer ?
#
loop_
_entity_poly.entity_id
_entity_poly.type
_entity_poly.pdbx_seq_one_letter_code
_entity_poly.pdbx_strand_id
1 'polypeptide(L)'
;MESFIADTKSPAEVVLLEELLVRAQRRAWRARRTSYQGLVGVWQAAGLKVDVCDGRFDKALRRVYNGFLDEDGKRDPAMFRQMLGGVAPGKVVNMAPAEEVRRAKDLLAFLAARPDLKPNPDDVTELQAATAELEAALDEREAARRAKEAEGALLESDNSAFDTGWSDFIRAARRVIGEEGVRAAFPLFTRSGS
;
A
#
# COMPACT_ATOMS: atom_id res chain seq x y z
N MET A 1 -2.41 59.56 34.18
CA MET A 1 -1.66 58.56 33.40
C MET A 1 -1.68 57.28 34.25
N GLU A 2 -2.83 56.61 34.27
CA GLU A 2 -3.01 55.36 35.02
C GLU A 2 -2.85 54.20 34.03
N SER A 3 -1.83 53.39 34.30
CA SER A 3 -1.47 52.17 33.60
C SER A 3 -2.55 51.13 33.80
N PHE A 4 -3.48 51.02 32.84
CA PHE A 4 -4.50 49.97 32.77
C PHE A 4 -4.09 48.92 31.73
N ILE A 5 -2.93 48.29 31.94
CA ILE A 5 -2.52 47.11 31.16
C ILE A 5 -1.95 46.09 32.15
N ALA A 6 -2.79 45.20 32.66
CA ALA A 6 -2.42 43.86 33.11
C ALA A 6 -3.67 43.08 33.50
N ASP A 7 -4.62 42.92 32.57
CA ASP A 7 -5.58 41.82 32.66
C ASP A 7 -4.85 40.57 32.14
N THR A 8 -3.86 40.11 32.91
CA THR A 8 -3.06 38.92 32.60
C THR A 8 -3.94 37.70 32.78
N LYS A 9 -4.67 37.37 31.73
CA LYS A 9 -5.38 36.10 31.61
C LYS A 9 -4.39 34.96 31.91
N SER A 10 -4.75 34.10 32.87
CA SER A 10 -3.75 33.32 33.58
C SER A 10 -3.17 32.19 32.71
N PRO A 11 -1.90 31.80 32.90
CA PRO A 11 -1.31 30.62 32.25
C PRO A 11 -2.16 29.34 32.38
N ALA A 12 -2.98 29.22 33.44
CA ALA A 12 -3.88 28.09 33.63
C ALA A 12 -5.00 28.02 32.58
N GLU A 13 -5.48 29.16 32.08
CA GLU A 13 -6.50 29.20 31.02
C GLU A 13 -5.94 28.74 29.67
N VAL A 14 -4.67 29.06 29.38
CA VAL A 14 -3.97 28.60 28.17
C VAL A 14 -3.72 27.09 28.23
N VAL A 15 -3.33 26.55 29.39
CA VAL A 15 -3.17 25.10 29.59
C VAL A 15 -4.50 24.37 29.42
N LEU A 16 -5.59 24.90 29.98
CA LEU A 16 -6.92 24.32 29.82
C LEU A 16 -7.37 24.34 28.35
N LEU A 17 -7.09 25.42 27.62
CA LEU A 17 -7.36 25.53 26.18
C LEU A 17 -6.52 24.54 25.36
N GLU A 18 -5.26 24.32 25.70
CA GLU A 18 -4.41 23.31 25.04
C GLU A 18 -4.94 21.89 25.29
N GLU A 19 -5.35 21.59 26.52
CA GLU A 19 -5.91 20.30 26.88
C GLU A 19 -7.23 20.01 26.16
N LEU A 20 -8.13 21.00 26.09
CA LEU A 20 -9.45 20.87 25.47
C LEU A 20 -9.39 20.84 23.94
N LEU A 21 -8.56 21.69 23.32
CA LEU A 21 -8.59 21.90 21.87
C LEU A 21 -7.57 21.07 21.11
N VAL A 22 -6.45 20.69 21.72
CA VAL A 22 -5.30 20.14 20.99
C VAL A 22 -4.89 18.76 21.49
N ARG A 23 -4.82 18.55 22.81
CA ARG A 23 -4.15 17.37 23.37
C ARG A 23 -4.84 16.05 22.98
N ALA A 24 -6.18 16.03 23.00
CA ALA A 24 -6.96 14.87 22.57
C ALA A 24 -6.77 14.58 21.07
N GLN A 25 -6.87 15.62 20.23
CA GLN A 25 -6.71 15.51 18.77
C GLN A 25 -5.29 15.07 18.40
N ARG A 26 -4.26 15.60 19.06
CA ARG A 26 -2.86 15.21 18.87
C ARG A 26 -2.61 13.75 19.22
N ARG A 27 -3.25 13.24 20.28
CA ARG A 27 -3.14 11.81 20.66
C ARG A 27 -3.80 10.91 19.62
N ALA A 28 -5.02 11.24 19.19
CA ALA A 28 -5.73 10.52 18.14
C ALA A 28 -4.91 10.50 16.84
N TRP A 29 -4.44 11.66 16.40
CA TRP A 29 -3.58 11.81 15.23
C TRP A 29 -2.30 10.96 15.31
N ARG A 30 -1.58 10.98 16.45
CA ARG A 30 -0.38 10.17 16.63
C ARG A 30 -0.68 8.67 16.54
N ALA A 31 -1.73 8.21 17.21
CA ALA A 31 -2.13 6.80 17.18
C ALA A 31 -2.48 6.37 15.74
N ARG A 32 -3.27 7.18 15.04
CA ARG A 32 -3.66 6.96 13.64
C ARG A 32 -2.46 6.95 12.70
N ARG A 33 -1.54 7.91 12.87
CA ARG A 33 -0.31 7.98 12.07
C ARG A 33 0.55 6.75 12.24
N THR A 34 0.72 6.25 13.48
CA THR A 34 1.46 5.02 13.75
C THR A 34 0.79 3.81 13.10
N SER A 35 -0.53 3.69 13.21
CA SER A 35 -1.32 2.64 12.55
C SER A 35 -1.14 2.65 11.03
N TYR A 36 -1.29 3.83 10.41
CA TYR A 36 -1.08 4.02 8.98
C TYR A 36 0.34 3.63 8.53
N GLN A 37 1.37 4.04 9.28
CA GLN A 37 2.76 3.64 8.99
C GLN A 37 2.96 2.12 9.08
N GLY A 38 2.32 1.46 10.05
CA GLY A 38 2.31 0.00 10.14
C GLY A 38 1.70 -0.65 8.88
N LEU A 39 0.56 -0.15 8.41
CA LEU A 39 -0.10 -0.64 7.20
C LEU A 39 0.71 -0.38 5.92
N VAL A 40 1.44 0.73 5.84
CA VAL A 40 2.40 0.97 4.74
C VAL A 40 3.47 -0.12 4.72
N GLY A 41 4.01 -0.49 5.89
CA GLY A 41 4.98 -1.58 6.02
C GLY A 41 4.41 -2.94 5.59
N VAL A 42 3.18 -3.26 6.00
CA VAL A 42 2.49 -4.50 5.58
C VAL A 42 2.28 -4.52 4.07
N TRP A 43 1.82 -3.42 3.47
CA TRP A 43 1.63 -3.33 2.02
C TRP A 43 2.95 -3.48 1.25
N GLN A 44 4.04 -2.90 1.74
CA GLN A 44 5.38 -3.08 1.16
C GLN A 44 5.86 -4.53 1.26
N ALA A 45 5.68 -5.17 2.42
CA ALA A 45 6.04 -6.58 2.61
C ALA A 45 5.25 -7.51 1.69
N ALA A 46 3.95 -7.27 1.51
CA ALA A 46 3.12 -8.00 0.55
C ALA A 46 3.59 -7.76 -0.90
N GLY A 47 4.05 -6.55 -1.22
CA GLY A 47 4.69 -6.24 -2.51
C GLY A 47 5.93 -7.11 -2.77
N LEU A 48 6.85 -7.20 -1.80
CA LEU A 48 8.03 -8.06 -1.90
C LEU A 48 7.67 -9.54 -2.04
N LYS A 49 6.60 -9.98 -1.36
CA LYS A 49 6.09 -11.35 -1.49
C LYS A 49 5.60 -11.63 -2.91
N VAL A 50 4.87 -10.70 -3.53
CA VAL A 50 4.47 -10.80 -4.94
C VAL A 50 5.70 -10.97 -5.83
N ASP A 51 6.74 -10.14 -5.68
CA ASP A 51 7.95 -10.24 -6.51
C ASP A 51 8.66 -11.60 -6.37
N VAL A 52 8.68 -12.19 -5.16
CA VAL A 52 9.25 -13.52 -4.94
C VAL A 52 8.40 -14.62 -5.60
N CYS A 53 7.08 -14.54 -5.47
CA CYS A 53 6.16 -15.49 -6.10
C CYS A 53 6.21 -15.39 -7.62
N ASP A 54 6.34 -14.17 -8.16
CA ASP A 54 6.48 -13.87 -9.59
C ASP A 54 7.74 -14.53 -10.17
N GLY A 55 8.89 -14.38 -9.50
CA GLY A 55 10.12 -15.07 -9.90
C GLY A 55 10.03 -16.60 -9.89
N ARG A 56 9.22 -17.19 -8.99
CA ARG A 56 8.95 -18.65 -8.98
C ARG A 56 8.04 -19.06 -10.11
N PHE A 57 6.99 -18.29 -10.34
CA PHE A 57 6.06 -18.46 -11.45
C PHE A 57 6.80 -18.46 -12.79
N ASP A 58 7.64 -17.46 -13.01
CA ASP A 58 8.50 -17.30 -14.17
C ASP A 58 9.33 -18.54 -14.46
N LYS A 59 9.94 -19.10 -13.42
CA LYS A 59 10.78 -20.30 -13.52
C LYS A 59 9.93 -21.53 -13.87
N ALA A 60 8.78 -21.69 -13.23
CA ALA A 60 7.87 -22.81 -13.49
C ALA A 60 7.31 -22.74 -14.92
N LEU A 61 6.88 -21.56 -15.38
CA LEU A 61 6.37 -21.36 -16.74
C LEU A 61 7.43 -21.68 -17.80
N ARG A 62 8.69 -21.26 -17.56
CA ARG A 62 9.81 -21.60 -18.45
C ARG A 62 10.09 -23.11 -18.50
N ARG A 63 9.96 -23.83 -17.37
CA ARG A 63 10.12 -25.29 -17.34
C ARG A 63 9.04 -25.98 -18.17
N VAL A 64 7.78 -25.63 -17.93
CA VAL A 64 6.65 -26.14 -18.71
C VAL A 64 6.87 -25.87 -20.20
N TYR A 65 7.19 -24.63 -20.59
CA TYR A 65 7.49 -24.29 -21.99
C TYR A 65 8.63 -25.13 -22.59
N ASN A 66 9.72 -25.32 -21.85
CA ASN A 66 10.86 -26.10 -22.33
C ASN A 66 10.55 -27.60 -22.46
N GLY A 67 9.55 -28.10 -21.73
CA GLY A 67 9.07 -29.48 -21.79
C GLY A 67 8.10 -29.76 -22.95
N PHE A 68 7.57 -28.72 -23.62
CA PHE A 68 6.74 -28.90 -24.81
C PHE A 68 7.58 -29.19 -26.05
N LEU A 69 7.62 -30.46 -26.43
CA LEU A 69 8.23 -30.94 -27.66
C LEU A 69 7.15 -31.52 -28.59
N ASP A 70 7.31 -31.33 -29.89
CA ASP A 70 6.52 -31.92 -30.94
C ASP A 70 6.91 -33.40 -31.17
N GLU A 71 6.28 -34.03 -32.16
CA GLU A 71 6.53 -35.44 -32.51
C GLU A 71 7.98 -35.70 -32.98
N ASP A 72 8.67 -34.67 -33.47
CA ASP A 72 10.09 -34.72 -33.87
C ASP A 72 11.04 -34.40 -32.70
N GLY A 73 10.50 -34.17 -31.48
CA GLY A 73 11.27 -33.77 -30.32
C GLY A 73 11.77 -32.32 -30.36
N LYS A 74 11.21 -31.47 -31.24
CA LYS A 74 11.52 -30.04 -31.35
C LYS A 74 10.50 -29.21 -30.62
N ARG A 75 10.88 -28.00 -30.22
CA ARG A 75 9.91 -27.07 -29.60
C ARG A 75 8.97 -26.55 -30.68
N ASP A 76 7.68 -26.44 -30.35
CA ASP A 76 6.69 -25.71 -31.15
C ASP A 76 6.23 -24.43 -30.41
N PRO A 77 6.91 -23.29 -30.66
CA PRO A 77 6.55 -22.02 -30.06
C PRO A 77 5.18 -21.50 -30.54
N ALA A 78 4.72 -21.89 -31.73
CA ALA A 78 3.47 -21.41 -32.29
C ALA A 78 2.28 -22.05 -31.57
N MET A 79 2.35 -23.37 -31.35
CA MET A 79 1.37 -24.08 -30.55
C MET A 79 1.34 -23.55 -29.11
N PHE A 80 2.49 -23.40 -28.45
CA PHE A 80 2.52 -22.87 -27.07
C PHE A 80 1.97 -21.44 -26.98
N ARG A 81 2.28 -20.61 -27.98
CA ARG A 81 1.71 -19.26 -28.10
C ARG A 81 0.20 -19.30 -28.24
N GLN A 82 -0.37 -20.25 -28.98
CA GLN A 82 -1.81 -20.43 -29.08
C GLN A 82 -2.43 -20.80 -27.72
N MET A 83 -1.78 -21.67 -26.94
CA MET A 83 -2.24 -22.03 -25.58
C MET A 83 -2.27 -20.82 -24.64
N LEU A 84 -1.34 -19.87 -24.82
CA LEU A 84 -1.30 -18.62 -24.07
C LEU A 84 -2.20 -17.52 -24.66
N GLY A 85 -3.13 -17.87 -25.57
CA GLY A 85 -4.05 -16.93 -26.20
C GLY A 85 -3.35 -15.94 -27.14
N GLY A 86 -2.36 -16.41 -27.91
CA GLY A 86 -1.64 -15.64 -28.91
C GLY A 86 -0.42 -14.87 -28.38
N VAL A 87 -0.01 -15.10 -27.12
CA VAL A 87 1.10 -14.41 -26.46
C VAL A 87 2.34 -15.29 -26.45
N ALA A 88 3.49 -14.72 -26.80
CA ALA A 88 4.75 -15.46 -26.71
C ALA A 88 5.12 -15.71 -25.23
N PRO A 89 5.64 -16.89 -24.86
CA PRO A 89 5.99 -17.20 -23.47
C PRO A 89 6.91 -16.17 -22.81
N GLY A 90 7.94 -15.69 -23.53
CA GLY A 90 8.83 -14.64 -23.03
C GLY A 90 8.17 -13.26 -22.87
N LYS A 91 6.96 -13.06 -23.40
CA LYS A 91 6.15 -11.85 -23.15
C LYS A 91 5.23 -12.03 -21.96
N VAL A 92 4.87 -13.26 -21.57
CA VAL A 92 4.03 -13.52 -20.39
C VAL A 92 4.77 -13.08 -19.15
N VAL A 93 6.03 -13.49 -18.97
CA VAL A 93 6.94 -13.14 -17.85
C VAL A 93 7.31 -11.65 -17.71
N ASN A 94 6.69 -10.80 -18.53
CA ASN A 94 6.89 -9.35 -18.50
C ASN A 94 5.54 -8.63 -18.36
N MET A 95 4.46 -9.37 -18.06
CA MET A 95 3.13 -8.82 -17.89
C MET A 95 2.95 -8.36 -16.44
N ALA A 96 1.80 -7.75 -16.17
CA ALA A 96 1.40 -7.58 -14.78
C ALA A 96 1.12 -8.96 -14.17
N PRO A 97 1.51 -9.25 -12.92
CA PRO A 97 1.37 -10.59 -12.33
C PRO A 97 -0.06 -11.15 -12.35
N ALA A 98 -1.08 -10.28 -12.25
CA ALA A 98 -2.48 -10.71 -12.37
C ALA A 98 -2.83 -11.26 -13.77
N GLU A 99 -2.25 -10.68 -14.82
CA GLU A 99 -2.42 -11.16 -16.19
C GLU A 99 -1.60 -12.45 -16.39
N GLU A 100 -0.42 -12.59 -15.77
CA GLU A 100 0.36 -13.82 -15.78
C GLU A 100 -0.41 -15.00 -15.18
N VAL A 101 -0.99 -14.82 -14.00
CA VAL A 101 -1.86 -15.80 -13.34
C VAL A 101 -3.00 -16.20 -14.27
N ARG A 102 -3.67 -15.23 -14.90
CA ARG A 102 -4.77 -15.49 -15.83
C ARG A 102 -4.32 -16.34 -17.02
N ARG A 103 -3.20 -15.99 -17.66
CA ARG A 103 -2.64 -16.73 -18.80
C ARG A 103 -2.19 -18.13 -18.42
N ALA A 104 -1.62 -18.31 -17.23
CA ALA A 104 -1.26 -19.63 -16.74
C ALA A 104 -2.48 -20.50 -16.46
N LYS A 105 -3.57 -19.94 -15.91
CA LYS A 105 -4.84 -20.67 -15.75
C LYS A 105 -5.42 -21.10 -17.10
N ASP A 106 -5.39 -20.22 -18.10
CA ASP A 106 -5.81 -20.54 -19.47
C ASP A 106 -4.96 -21.69 -20.05
N LEU A 107 -3.63 -21.63 -19.88
CA LEU A 107 -2.71 -22.69 -20.28
C LEU A 107 -3.04 -24.01 -19.57
N LEU A 108 -3.16 -24.00 -18.25
CA LEU A 108 -3.46 -25.20 -17.45
C LEU A 108 -4.79 -25.85 -17.86
N ALA A 109 -5.81 -25.04 -18.13
CA ALA A 109 -7.09 -25.53 -18.65
C ALA A 109 -6.94 -26.15 -20.04
N PHE A 110 -6.14 -25.55 -20.91
CA PHE A 110 -5.84 -26.10 -22.23
C PHE A 110 -5.10 -27.44 -22.13
N LEU A 111 -4.12 -27.56 -21.24
CA LEU A 111 -3.37 -28.80 -21.02
C LEU A 111 -4.26 -29.93 -20.48
N ALA A 112 -5.18 -29.59 -19.58
CA ALA A 112 -6.16 -30.56 -19.08
C ALA A 112 -7.10 -31.07 -20.20
N ALA A 113 -7.41 -30.22 -21.19
CA ALA A 113 -8.23 -30.59 -22.34
C ALA A 113 -7.46 -31.34 -23.45
N ARG A 114 -6.12 -31.35 -23.39
CA ARG A 114 -5.22 -31.92 -24.41
C ARG A 114 -4.21 -32.90 -23.79
N PRO A 115 -4.66 -34.04 -23.25
CA PRO A 115 -3.79 -35.04 -22.65
C PRO A 115 -2.82 -35.69 -23.67
N ASP A 116 -3.12 -35.56 -24.97
CA ASP A 116 -2.25 -35.98 -26.07
C ASP A 116 -0.88 -35.29 -26.07
N LEU A 117 -0.79 -34.08 -25.50
CA LEU A 117 0.43 -33.29 -25.48
C LEU A 117 1.46 -33.74 -24.44
N LYS A 118 1.08 -34.65 -23.54
CA LYS A 118 1.97 -35.32 -22.56
C LYS A 118 3.03 -34.39 -21.92
N PRO A 119 2.64 -33.24 -21.32
CA PRO A 119 3.59 -32.41 -20.61
C PRO A 119 4.19 -33.19 -19.43
N ASN A 120 5.40 -32.81 -19.00
CA ASN A 120 5.98 -33.35 -17.78
C ASN A 120 5.06 -33.02 -16.59
N PRO A 121 4.49 -34.03 -15.90
CA PRO A 121 3.52 -33.79 -14.82
C PRO A 121 4.11 -33.01 -13.65
N ASP A 122 5.42 -33.15 -13.39
CA ASP A 122 6.09 -32.44 -12.30
C ASP A 122 6.17 -30.93 -12.60
N ASP A 123 6.50 -30.56 -13.84
CA ASP A 123 6.58 -29.16 -14.26
C ASP A 123 5.19 -28.50 -14.26
N VAL A 124 4.14 -29.23 -14.68
CA VAL A 124 2.76 -28.75 -14.63
C VAL A 124 2.31 -28.54 -13.18
N THR A 125 2.63 -29.47 -12.28
CA THR A 125 2.31 -29.37 -10.85
C THR A 125 3.03 -28.17 -10.22
N GLU A 126 4.31 -27.95 -10.55
CA GLU A 126 5.07 -26.80 -10.09
C GLU A 126 4.46 -25.47 -10.58
N LEU A 127 4.02 -25.41 -11.85
CA LEU A 127 3.32 -24.24 -12.39
C LEU A 127 1.97 -23.99 -11.69
N GLN A 128 1.20 -25.03 -11.41
CA GLN A 128 -0.05 -24.91 -10.64
C GLN A 128 0.19 -24.34 -9.25
N ALA A 129 1.18 -24.87 -8.53
CA ALA A 129 1.55 -24.39 -7.21
C ALA A 129 2.03 -22.93 -7.25
N ALA A 130 2.93 -22.59 -8.17
CA ALA A 130 3.45 -21.23 -8.31
C ALA A 130 2.35 -20.22 -8.70
N THR A 131 1.41 -20.63 -9.57
CA THR A 131 0.25 -19.80 -9.95
C THR A 131 -0.64 -19.52 -8.74
N ALA A 132 -0.92 -20.53 -7.92
CA ALA A 132 -1.72 -20.38 -6.70
C ALA A 132 -1.01 -19.51 -5.64
N GLU A 133 0.31 -19.68 -5.47
CA GLU A 133 1.11 -18.83 -4.57
C GLU A 133 1.09 -17.36 -5.01
N LEU A 134 1.26 -17.09 -6.31
CA LEU A 134 1.24 -15.73 -6.86
C LEU A 134 -0.14 -15.08 -6.73
N GLU A 135 -1.22 -15.83 -7.02
CA GLU A 135 -2.59 -15.35 -6.82
C GLU A 135 -2.86 -14.99 -5.36
N ALA A 136 -2.49 -15.86 -4.41
CA ALA A 136 -2.66 -15.59 -2.99
C ALA A 136 -1.84 -14.37 -2.52
N ALA A 137 -0.63 -14.17 -3.06
CA ALA A 137 0.19 -13.00 -2.77
C ALA A 137 -0.44 -11.70 -3.32
N LEU A 138 -1.06 -11.75 -4.50
CA LEU A 138 -1.80 -10.62 -5.07
C LEU A 138 -3.02 -10.25 -4.24
N ASP A 139 -3.79 -11.24 -3.78
CA ASP A 139 -4.94 -11.04 -2.91
C ASP A 139 -4.53 -10.39 -1.57
N GLU A 140 -3.43 -10.88 -0.97
CA GLU A 140 -2.87 -10.30 0.25
C GLU A 140 -2.42 -8.85 0.04
N ARG A 141 -1.74 -8.56 -1.07
CA ARG A 141 -1.30 -7.20 -1.42
C ARG A 141 -2.48 -6.26 -1.63
N GLU A 142 -3.54 -6.75 -2.26
CA GLU A 142 -4.75 -5.98 -2.51
C GLU A 142 -5.52 -5.72 -1.20
N ALA A 143 -5.63 -6.71 -0.31
CA ALA A 143 -6.21 -6.52 1.02
C ALA A 143 -5.42 -5.50 1.84
N ALA A 144 -4.08 -5.58 1.82
CA ALA A 144 -3.20 -4.61 2.48
C ALA A 144 -3.36 -3.20 1.89
N ARG A 145 -3.50 -3.08 0.56
CA ARG A 145 -3.77 -1.80 -0.11
C ARG A 145 -5.08 -1.18 0.39
N ARG A 146 -6.18 -1.93 0.41
CA ARG A 146 -7.48 -1.44 0.88
C ARG A 146 -7.44 -1.02 2.35
N ALA A 147 -6.78 -1.80 3.22
CA ALA A 147 -6.62 -1.44 4.63
C ALA A 147 -5.83 -0.15 4.80
N LYS A 148 -4.70 -0.01 4.09
CA LYS A 148 -3.89 1.22 4.06
C LYS A 148 -4.70 2.43 3.59
N GLU A 149 -5.50 2.29 2.53
CA GLU A 149 -6.31 3.37 1.98
C GLU A 149 -7.42 3.81 2.94
N ALA A 150 -8.12 2.85 3.56
CA ALA A 150 -9.14 3.15 4.57
C ALA A 150 -8.54 3.90 5.77
N GLU A 151 -7.40 3.44 6.29
CA GLU A 151 -6.73 4.13 7.41
C GLU A 151 -6.16 5.49 6.98
N GLY A 152 -5.72 5.62 5.73
CA GLY A 152 -5.24 6.88 5.15
C GLY A 152 -6.34 7.95 5.09
N ALA A 153 -7.56 7.58 4.68
CA ALA A 153 -8.71 8.48 4.68
C ALA A 153 -9.06 8.96 6.11
N LEU A 154 -8.96 8.07 7.09
CA LEU A 154 -9.16 8.44 8.49
C LEU A 154 -8.05 9.35 9.01
N LEU A 155 -6.79 9.12 8.62
CA LEU A 155 -5.67 10.01 8.96
C LEU A 155 -5.84 11.40 8.35
N GLU A 156 -6.35 11.51 7.13
CA GLU A 156 -6.64 12.80 6.50
C GLU A 156 -7.76 13.57 7.23
N SER A 157 -8.79 12.86 7.69
CA SER A 157 -9.81 13.42 8.57
C SER A 157 -9.22 13.90 9.91
N ASP A 158 -8.36 13.08 10.54
CA ASP A 158 -7.72 13.43 11.81
C ASP A 158 -6.73 14.60 11.66
N ASN A 159 -6.02 14.71 10.53
CA ASN A 159 -5.20 15.87 10.18
C ASN A 159 -6.05 17.14 10.12
N SER A 160 -7.15 17.09 9.37
CA SER A 160 -8.05 18.24 9.18
C SER A 160 -8.67 18.70 10.50
N ALA A 161 -9.08 17.75 11.35
CA ALA A 161 -9.60 18.03 12.68
C ALA A 161 -8.53 18.68 13.58
N PHE A 162 -7.31 18.14 13.57
CA PHE A 162 -6.18 18.69 14.31
C PHE A 162 -5.83 20.10 13.85
N ASP A 163 -5.74 20.36 12.55
CA ASP A 163 -5.42 21.68 12.00
C ASP A 163 -6.49 22.73 12.36
N THR A 164 -7.75 22.32 12.39
CA THR A 164 -8.87 23.18 12.82
C THR A 164 -8.80 23.50 14.31
N GLY A 165 -8.71 22.48 15.18
CA GLY A 165 -8.62 22.66 16.63
C GLY A 165 -7.38 23.45 17.03
N TRP A 166 -6.27 23.24 16.31
CA TRP A 166 -5.05 24.01 16.48
C TRP A 166 -5.21 25.49 16.06
N SER A 167 -5.86 25.75 14.92
CA SER A 167 -6.14 27.13 14.48
C SER A 167 -7.05 27.88 15.46
N ASP A 168 -8.05 27.20 16.00
CA ASP A 168 -8.95 27.74 17.01
C ASP A 168 -8.22 27.99 18.34
N PHE A 169 -7.34 27.07 18.75
CA PHE A 169 -6.45 27.26 19.90
C PHE A 169 -5.58 28.51 19.74
N ILE A 170 -4.90 28.68 18.60
CA ILE A 170 -4.07 29.87 18.34
C ILE A 170 -4.91 31.14 18.35
N ARG A 171 -6.12 31.12 17.77
CA ARG A 171 -7.04 32.28 17.81
C ARG A 171 -7.47 32.61 19.24
N ALA A 172 -7.77 31.61 20.06
CA ALA A 172 -8.13 31.77 21.47
C ALA A 172 -6.93 32.29 22.28
N ALA A 173 -5.75 31.67 22.14
CA ALA A 173 -4.52 32.08 22.81
C ALA A 173 -4.13 33.52 22.45
N ARG A 174 -4.24 33.94 21.18
CA ARG A 174 -3.99 35.33 20.76
C ARG A 174 -4.89 36.34 21.49
N ARG A 175 -6.16 35.99 21.75
CA ARG A 175 -7.08 36.84 22.53
C ARG A 175 -6.73 36.90 24.01
N VAL A 176 -5.94 35.95 24.50
CA VAL A 176 -5.63 35.77 25.92
C VAL A 176 -4.28 36.37 26.28
N ILE A 177 -3.23 36.01 25.54
CA ILE A 177 -1.84 36.38 25.82
C ILE A 177 -1.22 37.30 24.76
N GLY A 178 -2.00 37.74 23.76
CA GLY A 178 -1.53 38.58 22.66
C GLY A 178 -0.65 37.85 21.65
N GLU A 179 -0.36 38.51 20.53
CA GLU A 179 0.47 37.94 19.44
C GLU A 179 1.91 37.65 19.90
N GLU A 180 2.52 38.55 20.69
CA GLU A 180 3.88 38.35 21.21
C GLU A 180 3.94 37.22 22.24
N GLY A 181 2.92 37.09 23.10
CA GLY A 181 2.81 35.97 24.04
C GLY A 181 2.67 34.63 23.33
N VAL A 182 1.90 34.57 22.25
CA VAL A 182 1.79 33.36 21.41
C VAL A 182 3.12 33.03 20.73
N ARG A 183 3.83 34.01 20.17
CA ARG A 183 5.16 33.78 19.55
C ARG A 183 6.19 33.31 20.57
N ALA A 184 6.17 33.84 21.78
CA ALA A 184 7.07 33.45 22.86
C ALA A 184 6.75 32.04 23.40
N ALA A 185 5.46 31.70 23.57
CA ALA A 185 5.01 30.42 24.11
C ALA A 185 5.07 29.27 23.08
N PHE A 186 4.91 29.58 21.79
CA PHE A 186 4.85 28.59 20.71
C PHE A 186 5.84 28.94 19.58
N PRO A 187 7.17 28.86 19.82
CA PRO A 187 8.20 29.28 18.86
C PRO A 187 8.25 28.44 17.56
N LEU A 188 7.60 27.27 17.52
CA LEU A 188 7.47 26.46 16.31
C LEU A 188 6.57 27.12 15.23
N PHE A 189 5.93 28.26 15.51
CA PHE A 189 5.03 28.98 14.59
C PHE A 189 5.69 30.07 13.74
N THR A 190 6.98 30.37 13.94
CA THR A 190 7.67 31.43 13.17
C THR A 190 8.31 30.96 11.85
N ARG A 191 8.16 29.69 11.46
CA ARG A 191 8.45 29.21 10.10
C ARG A 191 7.38 28.16 9.77
N SER A 192 6.46 28.40 8.84
CA SER A 192 6.75 28.67 7.43
C SER A 192 5.70 29.60 6.81
N GLY A 193 6.05 30.88 6.69
CA GLY A 193 5.53 31.77 5.67
C GLY A 193 6.57 31.90 4.56
N SER A 194 6.13 31.60 3.33
CA SER A 194 6.83 31.72 2.04
C SER A 194 7.80 30.59 1.68
#